data_AF-A0A022MR76-F1
#
_entry.id   AF-A0A022MR76-F1
#
_cell.length_a   1.000
_cell.length_b   1.000
_cell.length_c   1.000
_cell.angle_alpha   90.00
_cell.angle_beta   90.00
_cell.angle_gamma   90.00
#
_symmetry.space_group_name_H-M   'P 1'
#
loop_
_entity.id
_entity.type
_entity.pdbx_description
1 polymer ?
#
loop_
_entity_poly.entity_id
_entity_poly.type
_entity_poly.pdbx_seq_one_letter_code
_entity_poly.pdbx_strand_id
1 'polypeptide(L)'
;VTAFLVPADRPGLTGSALEMLSPHPVGTLDFDGVPVTGDDLLGEPDRGFRVAMGTLNLFRPSVGAFAVGMAQAALEATVAHTARRDAFGGRLSDLQAVAHRVAEMSLRTEAARLMVYAAATAYDAGDPDVPRRSAMAKLLATETAQYVVDAAVQLHGARALCRGHLLEHLYREVRAPRIYEGASEVQRSIIAKETYARLATEEAL
;
A
#
# COMPACT_ATOMS: atom_id res chain seq x y z
N VAL A 1 -4.53 -21.66 15.32
CA VAL A 1 -4.88 -20.21 15.36
C VAL A 1 -6.33 -20.08 14.99
N THR A 2 -7.12 -19.41 15.81
CA THR A 2 -8.58 -19.25 15.64
C THR A 2 -8.92 -17.76 15.58
N ALA A 3 -9.91 -17.37 14.76
CA ALA A 3 -10.33 -15.98 14.63
C ALA A 3 -11.63 -15.75 15.43
N PHE A 4 -11.72 -14.62 16.13
CA PHE A 4 -12.88 -14.24 16.92
C PHE A 4 -13.26 -12.79 16.61
N LEU A 5 -14.56 -12.50 16.66
CA LEU A 5 -15.10 -11.16 16.79
C LEU A 5 -15.10 -10.79 18.28
N VAL A 6 -14.39 -9.72 18.66
CA VAL A 6 -14.35 -9.27 20.06
C VAL A 6 -14.93 -7.86 20.13
N PRO A 7 -16.12 -7.67 20.72
CA PRO A 7 -16.68 -6.34 20.94
C PRO A 7 -15.76 -5.46 21.81
N ALA A 8 -15.63 -4.18 21.45
CA ALA A 8 -14.69 -3.25 22.09
C ALA A 8 -15.01 -2.94 23.56
N ASP A 9 -16.23 -3.20 24.00
CA ASP A 9 -16.71 -3.01 25.37
C ASP A 9 -16.56 -4.27 26.25
N ARG A 10 -15.93 -5.35 25.73
CA ARG A 10 -15.74 -6.57 26.51
C ARG A 10 -14.86 -6.31 27.74
N PRO A 11 -15.28 -6.77 28.94
CA PRO A 11 -14.46 -6.67 30.14
C PRO A 11 -13.08 -7.32 29.92
N GLY A 12 -12.03 -6.63 30.35
CA GLY A 12 -10.64 -7.08 30.20
C GLY A 12 -9.96 -6.67 28.88
N LEU A 13 -10.69 -6.07 27.94
CA LEU A 13 -10.11 -5.50 26.71
C LEU A 13 -9.76 -4.03 26.95
N THR A 14 -8.48 -3.70 26.89
CA THR A 14 -7.98 -2.32 27.01
C THR A 14 -6.93 -2.04 25.94
N GLY A 15 -6.36 -0.84 25.93
CA GLY A 15 -5.31 -0.50 24.97
C GLY A 15 -4.72 0.88 25.17
N SER A 16 -3.68 1.19 24.40
CA SER A 16 -2.99 2.48 24.41
C SER A 16 -2.73 2.96 23.00
N ALA A 17 -2.80 4.28 22.78
CA ALA A 17 -2.52 4.87 21.47
C ALA A 17 -1.02 4.94 21.20
N LEU A 18 -0.64 4.77 19.93
CA LEU A 18 0.74 4.95 19.46
C LEU A 18 0.88 6.28 18.71
N GLU A 19 1.97 7.00 18.98
CA GLU A 19 2.33 8.19 18.23
C GLU A 19 3.04 7.81 16.92
N MET A 20 2.35 8.03 15.81
CA MET A 20 2.82 7.63 14.48
C MET A 20 3.40 8.83 13.70
N LEU A 21 4.32 8.54 12.76
CA LEU A 21 4.88 9.55 11.85
C LEU A 21 3.80 10.34 11.10
N SER A 22 2.77 9.63 10.64
CA SER A 22 1.52 10.24 10.20
C SER A 22 0.40 9.83 11.16
N PRO A 23 -0.28 10.79 11.82
CA PRO A 23 -1.28 10.48 12.83
C PRO A 23 -2.47 9.71 12.27
N HIS A 24 -2.74 8.54 12.84
CA HIS A 24 -3.90 7.70 12.59
C HIS A 24 -4.29 7.00 13.90
N PRO A 25 -5.56 6.62 14.12
CA PRO A 25 -5.98 5.92 15.33
C PRO A 25 -5.44 4.48 15.33
N VAL A 26 -4.23 4.30 15.87
CA VAL A 26 -3.56 3.01 16.01
C VAL A 26 -3.01 2.86 17.42
N GLY A 27 -2.92 1.62 17.90
CA GLY A 27 -2.60 1.37 19.29
C GLY A 27 -2.21 -0.07 19.58
N THR A 28 -1.78 -0.32 20.82
CA THR A 28 -1.70 -1.66 21.39
C THR A 28 -3.05 -2.05 21.97
N LEU A 29 -3.38 -3.34 21.92
CA LEU A 29 -4.52 -3.92 22.60
C LEU A 29 -4.04 -4.93 23.63
N ASP A 30 -4.58 -4.84 24.84
CA ASP A 30 -4.29 -5.73 25.95
C ASP A 30 -5.53 -6.58 26.25
N PHE A 31 -5.34 -7.89 26.33
CA PHE A 31 -6.40 -8.87 26.56
C PHE A 31 -6.16 -9.56 27.91
N ASP A 32 -6.82 -9.09 28.96
CA ASP A 32 -6.77 -9.70 30.30
C ASP A 32 -8.05 -10.49 30.58
N GLY A 33 -7.98 -11.81 30.35
CA GLY A 33 -9.12 -12.70 30.61
C GLY A 33 -10.39 -12.39 29.80
N VAL A 34 -10.24 -11.79 28.62
CA VAL A 34 -11.37 -11.37 27.76
C VAL A 34 -12.21 -12.59 27.35
N PRO A 35 -13.50 -12.66 27.75
CA PRO A 35 -14.33 -13.81 27.43
C PRO A 35 -14.77 -13.81 25.96
N VAL A 36 -14.71 -14.99 25.33
CA VAL A 36 -15.25 -15.26 24.00
C VAL A 36 -16.08 -16.56 24.04
N THR A 37 -17.07 -16.65 23.16
CA THR A 37 -18.02 -17.76 23.05
C THR A 37 -17.99 -18.38 21.66
N GLY A 38 -18.76 -19.45 21.46
CA GLY A 38 -18.93 -20.05 20.12
C GLY A 38 -19.54 -19.09 19.10
N ASP A 39 -20.38 -18.14 19.55
CA ASP A 39 -21.01 -17.15 18.68
C ASP A 39 -20.03 -16.06 18.20
N ASP A 40 -18.92 -15.89 18.92
CA ASP A 40 -17.85 -14.96 18.56
C ASP A 40 -16.89 -15.56 17.52
N LEU A 41 -16.99 -16.87 17.22
CA LEU A 41 -16.09 -17.57 16.31
C LEU A 41 -16.29 -17.12 14.86
N LEU A 42 -15.20 -16.68 14.23
CA LEU A 42 -15.17 -16.39 12.80
C LEU A 42 -14.58 -17.57 12.03
N GLY A 43 -15.45 -18.32 11.35
CA GLY A 43 -15.09 -19.52 10.61
C GLY A 43 -15.05 -20.76 11.52
N GLU A 44 -13.97 -21.54 11.42
CA GLU A 44 -13.81 -22.79 12.18
C GLU A 44 -12.67 -22.69 13.20
N PRO A 45 -12.71 -23.46 14.30
CA PRO A 45 -11.58 -23.58 15.21
C PRO A 45 -10.31 -24.00 14.44
N ASP A 46 -9.18 -23.39 14.80
CA ASP A 46 -7.88 -23.60 14.16
C ASP A 46 -7.76 -23.23 12.67
N ARG A 47 -8.76 -22.55 12.10
CA ARG A 47 -8.74 -22.03 10.72
C ARG A 47 -8.59 -20.51 10.63
N GLY A 48 -8.22 -19.83 11.71
CA GLY A 48 -8.08 -18.37 11.76
C GLY A 48 -7.05 -17.79 10.79
N PHE A 49 -5.99 -18.53 10.46
CA PHE A 49 -5.02 -18.08 9.45
C PHE A 49 -5.65 -17.98 8.05
N ARG A 50 -6.57 -18.89 7.70
CA ARG A 50 -7.30 -18.85 6.42
C ARG A 50 -8.21 -17.62 6.37
N VAL A 51 -8.90 -17.31 7.47
CA VAL A 51 -9.71 -16.09 7.59
C VAL A 51 -8.84 -14.86 7.35
N ALA A 52 -7.72 -14.74 8.07
CA ALA A 52 -6.80 -13.62 7.91
C ALA A 52 -6.27 -13.47 6.47
N MET A 53 -5.85 -14.57 5.84
CA MET A 53 -5.35 -14.52 4.45
C MET A 53 -6.45 -14.21 3.44
N GLY A 54 -7.66 -14.73 3.63
CA GLY A 54 -8.81 -14.39 2.78
C GLY A 54 -9.11 -12.88 2.81
N THR A 55 -9.17 -12.32 4.01
CA THR A 55 -9.34 -10.87 4.24
C THR A 55 -8.21 -10.06 3.59
N LEU A 56 -6.94 -10.41 3.85
CA LEU A 56 -5.81 -9.65 3.30
C LEU A 56 -5.71 -9.75 1.78
N ASN A 57 -6.04 -10.90 1.17
CA ASN A 57 -6.02 -11.05 -0.28
C ASN A 57 -7.06 -10.13 -0.96
N LEU A 58 -8.23 -9.93 -0.32
CA LEU A 58 -9.25 -8.99 -0.75
C LEU A 58 -8.80 -7.53 -0.61
N PHE A 59 -8.15 -7.15 0.50
CA PHE A 59 -7.87 -5.73 0.79
C PHE A 59 -6.52 -5.22 0.27
N ARG A 60 -5.51 -6.06 0.04
CA ARG A 60 -4.21 -5.60 -0.49
C ARG A 60 -4.28 -4.81 -1.80
N PRO A 61 -5.17 -5.11 -2.78
CA PRO A 61 -5.36 -4.27 -3.96
C PRO A 61 -5.88 -2.87 -3.59
N SER A 62 -6.69 -2.72 -2.53
CA SER A 62 -7.17 -1.41 -2.08
C SER A 62 -6.05 -0.58 -1.44
N VAL A 63 -5.12 -1.22 -0.72
CA VAL A 63 -3.86 -0.56 -0.27
C VAL A 63 -3.04 -0.09 -1.47
N GLY A 64 -2.99 -0.91 -2.53
CA GLY A 64 -2.38 -0.51 -3.80
C GLY A 64 -3.07 0.70 -4.43
N ALA A 65 -4.41 0.72 -4.46
CA ALA A 65 -5.18 1.86 -4.97
C ALA A 65 -4.93 3.14 -4.17
N PHE A 66 -4.88 3.05 -2.83
CA PHE A 66 -4.51 4.16 -1.96
C PHE A 66 -3.12 4.70 -2.28
N ALA A 67 -2.13 3.82 -2.48
CA ALA A 67 -0.77 4.22 -2.87
C ALA A 67 -0.72 4.88 -4.26
N VAL A 68 -1.46 4.37 -5.24
CA VAL A 68 -1.61 5.00 -6.57
C VAL A 68 -2.20 6.41 -6.45
N GLY A 69 -3.17 6.62 -5.56
CA GLY A 69 -3.72 7.95 -5.27
C GLY A 69 -2.66 8.95 -4.77
N MET A 70 -1.82 8.53 -3.82
CA MET A 70 -0.71 9.37 -3.34
C MET A 70 0.31 9.68 -4.46
N ALA A 71 0.66 8.68 -5.27
CA ALA A 71 1.57 8.85 -6.41
C ALA A 71 1.00 9.85 -7.43
N GLN A 72 -0.29 9.71 -7.76
CA GLN A 72 -0.99 10.59 -8.68
C GLN A 72 -1.00 12.04 -8.17
N ALA A 73 -1.38 12.26 -6.90
CA ALA A 73 -1.40 13.60 -6.31
C ALA A 73 -0.02 14.27 -6.32
N ALA A 74 1.03 13.51 -6.00
CA ALA A 74 2.40 14.01 -6.04
C ALA A 74 2.87 14.34 -7.48
N LEU A 75 2.51 13.51 -8.45
CA LEU A 75 2.81 13.74 -9.87
C LEU A 75 2.11 15.00 -10.39
N GLU A 76 0.81 15.16 -10.12
CA GLU A 76 0.04 16.32 -10.58
C GLU A 76 0.58 17.63 -9.99
N ALA A 77 0.87 17.65 -8.69
CA ALA A 77 1.51 18.79 -8.03
C ALA A 77 2.87 19.11 -8.67
N THR A 78 3.64 18.09 -9.03
CA THR A 78 4.95 18.22 -9.66
C THR A 78 4.85 18.78 -11.06
N VAL A 79 4.01 18.22 -11.93
CA VAL A 79 3.81 18.73 -13.30
C VAL A 79 3.37 20.20 -13.26
N ALA A 80 2.40 20.53 -12.39
CA ALA A 80 1.93 21.90 -12.22
C ALA A 80 3.01 22.85 -11.69
N HIS A 81 3.96 22.36 -10.87
CA HIS A 81 5.07 23.15 -10.39
C HIS A 81 6.14 23.37 -11.47
N THR A 82 6.62 22.30 -12.07
CA THR A 82 7.78 22.34 -12.98
C THR A 82 7.46 23.10 -14.27
N ALA A 83 6.21 23.06 -14.74
CA ALA A 83 5.73 23.83 -15.88
C ALA A 83 5.67 25.35 -15.64
N ARG A 84 5.61 25.80 -14.38
CA ARG A 84 5.46 27.23 -14.03
C ARG A 84 6.67 27.83 -13.34
N ARG A 85 7.64 27.01 -12.93
CA ARG A 85 8.80 27.48 -12.17
C ARG A 85 9.90 27.95 -13.13
N ASP A 86 10.19 29.24 -13.12
CA ASP A 86 11.36 29.78 -13.81
C ASP A 86 12.66 29.41 -13.07
N ALA A 87 13.63 28.87 -13.80
CA ALA A 87 14.96 28.52 -13.31
C ALA A 87 15.94 28.41 -14.50
N PHE A 88 17.19 28.81 -14.29
CA PHE A 88 18.28 28.62 -15.27
C PHE A 88 17.98 29.15 -16.69
N GLY A 89 17.22 30.25 -16.80
CA GLY A 89 16.89 30.87 -18.08
C GLY A 89 15.68 30.28 -18.82
N GLY A 90 14.96 29.32 -18.23
CA GLY A 90 13.73 28.75 -18.78
C GLY A 90 12.78 28.23 -17.70
N ARG A 91 11.86 27.33 -18.07
CA ARG A 91 11.05 26.60 -17.10
C ARG A 91 11.85 25.41 -16.57
N LEU A 92 11.55 24.99 -15.34
CA LEU A 92 12.15 23.81 -14.74
C LEU A 92 11.86 22.55 -15.58
N SER A 93 10.70 22.49 -16.24
CA SER A 93 10.34 21.44 -17.21
C SER A 93 11.25 21.36 -18.44
N ASP A 94 11.97 22.43 -18.80
CA ASP A 94 12.83 22.47 -19.98
C ASP A 94 14.17 21.76 -19.73
N LEU A 95 14.51 21.52 -18.46
CA LEU A 95 15.68 20.74 -18.08
C LEU A 95 15.42 19.25 -18.30
N GLN A 96 16.21 18.61 -19.17
CA GLN A 96 16.10 17.18 -19.47
C GLN A 96 16.04 16.29 -18.22
N ALA A 97 16.87 16.57 -17.20
CA ALA A 97 16.88 15.80 -15.96
C ALA A 97 15.53 15.84 -15.21
N VAL A 98 14.81 16.95 -15.31
CA VAL A 98 13.45 17.10 -14.77
C VAL A 98 12.45 16.37 -15.65
N ALA A 99 12.47 16.63 -16.96
CA ALA A 99 11.53 16.03 -17.90
C ALA A 99 11.56 14.49 -17.85
N HIS A 100 12.76 13.90 -17.81
CA HIS A 100 12.94 12.45 -17.65
C HIS A 100 12.43 11.95 -16.30
N ARG A 101 12.64 12.71 -15.22
CA ARG A 101 12.12 12.34 -13.90
C ARG A 101 10.60 12.32 -13.87
N VAL A 102 9.97 13.35 -14.45
CA VAL A 102 8.50 13.41 -14.57
C VAL A 102 7.96 12.29 -15.44
N ALA A 103 8.64 11.96 -16.54
CA ALA A 103 8.28 10.83 -17.41
C ALA A 103 8.32 9.50 -16.64
N GLU A 104 9.38 9.25 -15.86
CA GLU A 104 9.50 8.04 -15.02
C GLU A 104 8.42 7.99 -13.92
N MET A 105 8.12 9.13 -13.28
CA MET A 105 7.03 9.22 -12.31
C MET A 105 5.68 8.84 -12.95
N SER A 106 5.40 9.37 -14.15
CA SER A 106 4.16 9.06 -14.87
C SER A 106 4.07 7.60 -15.29
N LEU A 107 5.16 7.05 -15.86
CA LEU A 107 5.23 5.66 -16.29
C LEU A 107 4.95 4.71 -15.12
N ARG A 108 5.62 4.91 -13.99
CA ARG A 108 5.46 4.04 -12.81
C ARG A 108 4.07 4.12 -12.24
N THR A 109 3.52 5.34 -12.08
CA THR A 109 2.15 5.52 -11.56
C THR A 109 1.13 4.78 -12.42
N GLU A 110 1.25 4.85 -13.75
CA GLU A 110 0.34 4.14 -14.64
C GLU A 110 0.52 2.62 -14.59
N ALA A 111 1.76 2.13 -14.57
CA ALA A 111 2.04 0.70 -14.41
C ALA A 111 1.46 0.14 -13.08
N ALA A 112 1.62 0.89 -11.99
CA ALA A 112 1.05 0.53 -10.69
C ALA A 112 -0.48 0.51 -10.73
N ARG A 113 -1.10 1.52 -11.37
CA ARG A 113 -2.56 1.60 -11.55
C ARG A 113 -3.11 0.38 -12.29
N LEU A 114 -2.49 0.02 -13.40
CA LEU A 114 -2.88 -1.15 -14.21
C LEU A 114 -2.75 -2.45 -13.40
N MET A 115 -1.67 -2.62 -12.62
CA MET A 115 -1.49 -3.80 -11.79
C MET A 115 -2.56 -3.90 -10.69
N VAL A 116 -2.93 -2.78 -10.07
CA VAL A 116 -4.02 -2.72 -9.09
C VAL A 116 -5.36 -3.13 -9.71
N TYR A 117 -5.72 -2.57 -10.86
CA TYR A 117 -6.97 -2.95 -11.55
C TYR A 117 -6.97 -4.40 -12.00
N ALA A 118 -5.84 -4.93 -12.47
CA ALA A 118 -5.74 -6.33 -12.86
C ALA A 118 -5.86 -7.29 -11.66
N ALA A 119 -5.40 -6.89 -10.47
CA ALA A 119 -5.60 -7.66 -9.25
C ALA A 119 -7.05 -7.60 -8.76
N ALA A 120 -7.68 -6.43 -8.79
CA ALA A 120 -9.10 -6.28 -8.45
C ALA A 120 -10.01 -7.07 -9.40
N THR A 121 -9.76 -6.97 -10.71
CA THR A 121 -10.52 -7.73 -11.73
C THR A 121 -10.39 -9.24 -11.53
N ALA A 122 -9.18 -9.73 -11.20
CA ALA A 122 -8.95 -11.13 -10.91
C ALA A 122 -9.73 -11.58 -9.66
N TYR A 123 -9.80 -10.73 -8.63
CA TYR A 123 -10.61 -10.99 -7.45
C TYR A 123 -12.10 -11.10 -7.77
N ASP A 124 -12.65 -10.12 -8.49
CA ASP A 124 -14.06 -10.11 -8.87
C ASP A 124 -14.46 -11.30 -9.75
N ALA A 125 -13.51 -11.81 -10.56
CA ALA A 125 -13.69 -12.99 -11.40
C ALA A 125 -13.51 -14.33 -10.65
N GLY A 126 -13.11 -14.31 -9.37
CA GLY A 126 -12.80 -15.53 -8.61
C GLY A 126 -11.57 -16.29 -9.12
N ASP A 127 -10.61 -15.57 -9.73
CA ASP A 127 -9.40 -16.16 -10.31
C ASP A 127 -8.53 -16.82 -9.20
N PRO A 128 -8.11 -18.10 -9.36
CA PRO A 128 -7.23 -18.75 -8.39
C PRO A 128 -5.87 -18.03 -8.20
N ASP A 129 -5.48 -17.17 -9.14
CA ASP A 129 -4.23 -16.41 -9.13
C ASP A 129 -4.27 -15.11 -8.31
N VAL A 130 -5.39 -14.84 -7.63
CA VAL A 130 -5.56 -13.67 -6.76
C VAL A 130 -4.42 -13.49 -5.75
N PRO A 131 -3.92 -14.52 -5.02
CA PRO A 131 -2.83 -14.31 -4.05
C PRO A 131 -1.58 -13.69 -4.67
N ARG A 132 -1.18 -14.14 -5.88
CA ARG A 132 -0.01 -13.60 -6.58
C ARG A 132 -0.26 -12.17 -7.04
N ARG A 133 -1.38 -11.93 -7.74
CA ARG A 133 -1.71 -10.62 -8.32
C ARG A 133 -1.91 -9.56 -7.25
N SER A 134 -2.55 -9.92 -6.14
CA SER A 134 -2.76 -9.07 -4.97
C SER A 134 -1.43 -8.64 -4.34
N ALA A 135 -0.48 -9.58 -4.17
CA ALA A 135 0.86 -9.27 -3.69
C ALA A 135 1.66 -8.38 -4.66
N MET A 136 1.59 -8.65 -5.97
CA MET A 136 2.21 -7.82 -7.01
C MET A 136 1.68 -6.38 -7.01
N ALA A 137 0.36 -6.22 -6.97
CA ALA A 137 -0.29 -4.91 -6.94
C ALA A 137 0.15 -4.08 -5.73
N LYS A 138 0.10 -4.65 -4.52
CA LYS A 138 0.51 -3.95 -3.29
C LYS A 138 1.98 -3.58 -3.34
N LEU A 139 2.86 -4.51 -3.75
CA LEU A 139 4.30 -4.26 -3.82
C LEU A 139 4.62 -3.15 -4.82
N LEU A 140 4.16 -3.28 -6.07
CA LEU A 140 4.47 -2.31 -7.12
C LEU A 140 3.92 -0.93 -6.78
N ALA A 141 2.67 -0.84 -6.33
CA ALA A 141 2.03 0.44 -6.04
C ALA A 141 2.67 1.18 -4.87
N THR A 142 2.97 0.49 -3.76
CA THR A 142 3.55 1.13 -2.57
C THR A 142 5.00 1.58 -2.78
N GLU A 143 5.82 0.80 -3.49
CA GLU A 143 7.18 1.22 -3.86
C GLU A 143 7.17 2.34 -4.92
N THR A 144 6.21 2.31 -5.85
CA THR A 144 6.00 3.39 -6.82
C THR A 144 5.62 4.69 -6.13
N ALA A 145 4.65 4.66 -5.21
CA ALA A 145 4.23 5.84 -4.49
C ALA A 145 5.38 6.49 -3.73
N GLN A 146 6.21 5.69 -3.04
CA GLN A 146 7.40 6.21 -2.35
C GLN A 146 8.35 6.91 -3.31
N TYR A 147 8.65 6.29 -4.46
CA TYR A 147 9.53 6.88 -5.47
C TYR A 147 8.98 8.19 -6.01
N VAL A 148 7.69 8.22 -6.35
CA VAL A 148 7.04 9.39 -6.96
C VAL A 148 6.95 10.54 -5.96
N VAL A 149 6.58 10.26 -4.71
CA VAL A 149 6.51 11.27 -3.65
C VAL A 149 7.89 11.85 -3.34
N ASP A 150 8.92 11.01 -3.23
CA ASP A 150 10.30 11.47 -2.99
C ASP A 150 10.82 12.34 -4.15
N ALA A 151 10.65 11.88 -5.38
CA ALA A 151 11.01 12.66 -6.57
C ALA A 151 10.27 14.00 -6.64
N ALA A 152 8.98 14.02 -6.28
CA ALA A 152 8.19 15.24 -6.22
C ALA A 152 8.74 16.23 -5.19
N VAL A 153 9.11 15.77 -3.98
CA VAL A 153 9.75 16.60 -2.95
C VAL A 153 11.04 17.22 -3.48
N GLN A 154 11.89 16.42 -4.11
CA GLN A 154 13.15 16.89 -4.68
C GLN A 154 12.93 17.99 -5.73
N LEU A 155 11.96 17.81 -6.64
CA LEU A 155 11.65 18.77 -7.70
C LEU A 155 11.00 20.06 -7.20
N HIS A 156 10.35 20.01 -6.04
CA HIS A 156 9.81 21.19 -5.35
C HIS A 156 10.87 21.92 -4.49
N GLY A 157 11.94 21.23 -4.12
CA GLY A 157 12.97 21.74 -3.21
C GLY A 157 12.45 21.96 -1.79
N ALA A 158 13.12 22.83 -1.04
CA ALA A 158 12.87 23.03 0.39
C ALA A 158 11.41 23.37 0.75
N ARG A 159 10.65 23.98 -0.18
CA ARG A 159 9.23 24.32 0.05
C ARG A 159 8.35 23.10 0.31
N ALA A 160 8.72 21.94 -0.25
CA ALA A 160 8.01 20.69 -0.03
C ALA A 160 8.28 20.06 1.33
N LEU A 161 9.29 20.56 2.07
CA LEU A 161 9.60 20.14 3.43
C LEU A 161 8.90 21.01 4.48
N CYS A 162 8.26 22.11 4.07
CA CYS A 162 7.52 22.97 4.98
C CYS A 162 6.27 22.24 5.50
N ARG A 163 6.06 22.28 6.83
CA ARG A 163 4.86 21.75 7.46
C ARG A 163 3.60 22.34 6.80
N GLY A 164 2.64 21.47 6.50
CA GLY A 164 1.39 21.86 5.82
C GLY A 164 1.47 21.88 4.30
N HIS A 165 2.65 21.67 3.70
CA HIS A 165 2.73 21.43 2.25
C HIS A 165 2.19 20.03 1.91
N LEU A 166 1.46 19.90 0.80
CA LEU A 166 0.92 18.62 0.32
C LEU A 166 1.97 17.51 0.31
N LEU A 167 3.12 17.78 -0.31
CA LEU A 167 4.21 16.79 -0.41
C LEU A 167 4.88 16.46 0.93
N GLU A 168 4.86 17.37 1.91
CA GLU A 168 5.34 17.07 3.27
C GLU A 168 4.42 16.02 3.91
N HIS A 169 3.11 16.19 3.76
CA HIS A 169 2.12 15.23 4.24
C HIS A 169 2.25 13.89 3.52
N LEU A 170 2.28 13.89 2.19
CA LEU A 170 2.42 12.65 1.40
C LEU A 170 3.72 11.91 1.72
N TYR A 171 4.83 12.61 1.96
CA TYR A 171 6.11 11.99 2.30
C TYR A 171 6.06 11.23 3.64
N ARG A 172 5.27 11.71 4.60
CA ARG A 172 5.01 10.99 5.86
C ARG A 172 4.06 9.82 5.68
N GLU A 173 2.97 10.01 4.94
CA GLU A 173 1.93 8.99 4.71
C GLU A 173 2.46 7.77 3.94
N VAL A 174 3.26 8.01 2.90
CA VAL A 174 3.66 6.96 1.94
C VAL A 174 4.54 5.87 2.56
N ARG A 175 5.09 6.09 3.76
CA ARG A 175 6.03 5.17 4.40
C ARG A 175 5.33 3.93 4.99
N ALA A 176 4.17 4.11 5.60
CA ALA A 176 3.48 3.06 6.36
C ALA A 176 2.92 1.92 5.48
N PRO A 177 2.32 2.18 4.30
CA PRO A 177 1.80 1.11 3.42
C PRO A 177 2.85 0.10 2.97
N ARG A 178 4.13 0.45 3.00
CA ARG A 178 5.23 -0.48 2.68
C ARG A 178 5.50 -1.49 3.79
N ILE A 179 4.93 -1.28 4.99
CA ILE A 179 5.14 -2.11 6.18
C ILE A 179 3.89 -2.92 6.53
N TYR A 180 2.73 -2.26 6.68
CA TYR A 180 1.50 -2.94 7.10
C TYR A 180 0.90 -3.79 5.97
N GLU A 181 -0.04 -4.67 6.35
CA GLU A 181 -0.67 -5.68 5.46
C GLU A 181 0.32 -6.59 4.72
N GLY A 182 1.51 -6.74 5.33
CA GLY A 182 2.65 -7.50 4.83
C GLY A 182 3.68 -6.57 4.19
N ALA A 183 4.86 -6.51 4.79
CA ALA A 183 5.97 -5.70 4.29
C ALA A 183 6.37 -6.08 2.85
N SER A 184 7.06 -5.18 2.14
CA SER A 184 7.49 -5.40 0.76
C SER A 184 8.23 -6.74 0.56
N GLU A 185 9.03 -7.16 1.53
CA GLU A 185 9.78 -8.42 1.52
C GLU A 185 8.85 -9.62 1.62
N VAL A 186 7.79 -9.52 2.42
CA VAL A 186 6.75 -10.56 2.53
C VAL A 186 5.99 -10.70 1.21
N GLN A 187 5.68 -9.59 0.54
CA GLN A 187 5.03 -9.64 -0.77
C GLN A 187 5.92 -10.33 -1.81
N ARG A 188 7.24 -10.06 -1.80
CA ARG A 188 8.19 -10.77 -2.68
C ARG A 188 8.20 -12.27 -2.41
N SER A 189 8.17 -12.69 -1.15
CA SER A 189 8.08 -14.10 -0.79
C SER A 189 6.79 -14.77 -1.29
N ILE A 190 5.64 -14.07 -1.18
CA ILE A 190 4.35 -14.56 -1.71
C ILE A 190 4.44 -14.70 -3.24
N ILE A 191 4.92 -13.66 -3.93
CA ILE A 191 5.06 -13.67 -5.38
C ILE A 191 5.94 -14.83 -5.84
N ALA A 192 7.09 -15.02 -5.21
CA ALA A 192 8.01 -16.12 -5.54
C ALA A 192 7.33 -17.48 -5.34
N LYS A 193 6.71 -17.70 -4.18
CA LYS A 193 6.00 -18.95 -3.86
C LYS A 193 4.93 -19.27 -4.90
N GLU A 194 4.03 -18.32 -5.19
CA GLU A 194 2.93 -18.55 -6.13
C GLU A 194 3.40 -18.68 -7.58
N THR A 195 4.55 -18.08 -7.94
CA THR A 195 5.15 -18.25 -9.26
C THR A 195 5.67 -19.68 -9.45
N TYR A 196 6.37 -20.24 -8.46
CA TYR A 196 6.86 -21.62 -8.54
C TYR A 196 5.74 -22.66 -8.47
N ALA A 197 4.67 -22.39 -7.70
CA ALA A 197 3.52 -23.29 -7.62
C ALA A 197 2.84 -23.53 -8.98
N ARG A 198 2.95 -22.57 -9.91
CA ARG A 198 2.38 -22.71 -11.26
C ARG A 198 3.10 -23.72 -12.14
N LEU A 199 4.43 -23.78 -12.06
CA LEU A 199 5.20 -24.78 -12.81
C LEU A 199 4.74 -26.19 -12.45
N ALA A 200 4.56 -26.47 -11.15
CA ALA A 200 4.06 -27.76 -10.68
C ALA A 200 2.62 -28.08 -11.14
N THR A 201 1.81 -27.07 -11.46
CA THR A 201 0.45 -27.25 -11.97
C THR A 201 0.45 -27.50 -13.48
N GLU A 202 1.34 -26.81 -14.21
CA GLU A 202 1.51 -26.96 -15.66
C GLU A 202 2.17 -28.30 -16.03
N GLU A 203 3.07 -28.83 -15.19
CA GLU A 203 3.66 -30.17 -15.36
C GLU A 203 2.70 -31.33 -15.01
N ALA A 204 1.60 -31.04 -14.32
CA ALA A 204 0.59 -32.03 -13.92
C ALA A 204 -0.57 -32.18 -14.92
N LEU A 205 -0.58 -31.36 -15.99
CA LEU A 205 -1.54 -31.38 -17.10
C LEU A 205 -0.95 -32.06 -18.33
#